data_AF-A0A0D8XGU1-F1
#
_entry.id   AF-A0A0D8XGU1-F1
#
_cell.length_a   1.000
_cell.length_b   1.000
_cell.length_c   1.000
_cell.angle_alpha   90.00
_cell.angle_beta   90.00
_cell.angle_gamma   90.00
#
_symmetry.space_group_name_H-M   'P 1'
#
loop_
_entity.id
_entity.type
_entity.pdbx_description
1 polymer ?
#
loop_
_entity_poly.entity_id
_entity_poly.type
_entity_poly.pdbx_seq_one_letter_code
_entity_poly.pdbx_strand_id
1 'polypeptide(L)'
;MVNSDSPTTPLDSPLARKNPLTMENFHKFEKASNGTTDSMTAPSATISSTSFNSASLECASKETSTIQNETLKKRRNSAGHKKDYNQTLFENIDYLGCSKLNDPSNEPEMLDLMRVLDEQRMTSAVTVSLAVPHSARGFVVLRDTTGIELTSFPVQRIRFCVRGRLDSAQKHCFSISFTHHGINGEQTHQCHVFRSAQPEMAGRALYCFSQAFSNSGKENMSDNEKRIDYKFEAYLEIRENEGSQSSPHWVLCPQQNNTLKLRRDRQKRLIVQLKQVQLCKVFGPPLTVTKCFGMLLAAGRNLRHSDMQLLELESMGPGANPSVYVINAIWDPRIHVFDVLNTETPRDSRVFLTVAADVIIAEAGEPIRFRLEAKARVFHRDERFYKLPRVALREGYSLTLEV
;
A
#
# COMPACT_ATOMS: atom_id res chain seq x y z
N MET A 1 -70.16 10.56 -2.04
CA MET A 1 -69.49 9.75 -3.08
C MET A 1 -68.29 10.54 -3.56
N VAL A 2 -67.14 10.28 -2.95
CA VAL A 2 -65.95 9.58 -3.49
C VAL A 2 -64.97 10.55 -4.16
N ASN A 3 -63.96 10.92 -3.35
CA ASN A 3 -62.51 10.99 -3.57
C ASN A 3 -61.93 11.43 -4.91
N SER A 4 -60.96 12.35 -4.82
CA SER A 4 -59.55 12.00 -5.08
C SER A 4 -58.61 13.09 -4.57
N ASP A 5 -57.98 12.79 -3.43
CA ASP A 5 -56.79 13.46 -2.88
C ASP A 5 -55.57 13.30 -3.79
N SER A 6 -54.68 14.29 -3.78
CA SER A 6 -53.26 14.09 -4.12
C SER A 6 -52.37 14.86 -3.14
N PRO A 7 -51.24 14.29 -2.69
CA PRO A 7 -50.60 14.67 -1.43
C PRO A 7 -49.44 15.63 -1.61
N THR A 8 -49.29 16.47 -0.59
CA THR A 8 -48.15 17.33 -0.25
C THR A 8 -46.83 16.57 -0.23
N THR A 9 -45.83 17.05 -0.96
CA THR A 9 -44.44 16.61 -0.90
C THR A 9 -43.72 17.21 0.32
N PRO A 10 -42.92 16.43 1.08
CA PRO A 10 -42.09 16.99 2.15
C PRO A 10 -40.86 17.69 1.58
N LEU A 11 -40.46 18.80 2.20
CA LEU A 11 -39.16 19.46 2.02
C LEU A 11 -38.03 18.45 2.26
N ASP A 12 -37.28 18.10 1.21
CA ASP A 12 -36.01 17.38 1.32
C ASP A 12 -34.91 18.33 1.80
N SER A 13 -34.35 18.03 2.97
CA SER A 13 -33.16 18.67 3.54
C SER A 13 -31.89 18.29 2.76
N PRO A 14 -30.93 19.20 2.47
CA PRO A 14 -29.82 18.93 1.53
C PRO A 14 -28.61 18.16 2.11
N LEU A 15 -28.77 17.33 3.15
CA LEU A 15 -27.64 16.60 3.77
C LEU A 15 -27.65 15.07 3.56
N ALA A 16 -28.59 14.55 2.76
CA ALA A 16 -28.71 13.12 2.49
C ALA A 16 -28.22 12.73 1.08
N ARG A 17 -26.91 12.84 0.82
CA ARG A 17 -26.26 12.07 -0.26
C ARG A 17 -24.86 11.63 0.16
N LYS A 18 -24.76 10.40 0.67
CA LYS A 18 -23.59 9.51 0.57
C LYS A 18 -23.99 8.13 1.06
N ASN A 19 -23.82 7.13 0.20
CA ASN A 19 -24.19 5.73 0.44
C ASN A 19 -23.44 5.14 1.66
N PRO A 20 -24.08 4.32 2.51
CA PRO A 20 -23.37 3.55 3.52
C PRO A 20 -22.43 2.52 2.86
N LEU A 21 -21.17 2.48 3.28
CA LEU A 21 -20.12 1.63 2.69
C LEU A 21 -20.07 0.26 3.40
N THR A 22 -20.30 -0.82 2.65
CA THR A 22 -19.98 -2.20 3.05
C THR A 22 -18.54 -2.55 2.65
N MET A 23 -17.97 -3.67 3.15
CA MET A 23 -16.60 -4.14 2.82
C MET A 23 -16.31 -4.22 1.30
N GLU A 24 -17.31 -4.49 0.47
CA GLU A 24 -17.17 -4.51 -0.99
C GLU A 24 -17.08 -3.10 -1.61
N ASN A 25 -17.57 -2.08 -0.91
CA ASN A 25 -17.49 -0.69 -1.33
C ASN A 25 -16.16 -0.03 -0.94
N PHE A 26 -15.39 -0.60 -0.01
CA PHE A 26 -14.08 -0.09 0.41
C PHE A 26 -13.09 0.01 -0.78
N HIS A 27 -12.95 -1.07 -1.57
CA HIS A 27 -12.09 -1.08 -2.76
C HIS A 27 -12.68 -0.34 -3.97
N LYS A 28 -14.00 -0.12 -4.01
CA LYS A 28 -14.66 0.66 -5.08
C LYS A 28 -14.54 2.16 -4.83
N PHE A 29 -14.58 2.61 -3.58
CA PHE A 29 -14.46 4.04 -3.23
C PHE A 29 -13.04 4.56 -3.45
N GLU A 30 -12.01 3.74 -3.20
CA GLU A 30 -10.61 4.03 -3.52
C GLU A 30 -10.38 4.21 -5.04
N LYS A 31 -11.21 3.57 -5.87
CA LYS A 31 -11.21 3.73 -7.34
C LYS A 31 -12.08 4.89 -7.83
N ALA A 32 -13.17 5.22 -7.14
CA ALA A 32 -14.14 6.22 -7.58
C ALA A 32 -13.71 7.67 -7.31
N SER A 33 -12.73 7.92 -6.43
CA SER A 33 -12.14 9.26 -6.25
C SER A 33 -11.21 9.69 -7.39
N ASN A 34 -10.93 8.82 -8.36
CA ASN A 34 -10.05 9.09 -9.52
C ASN A 34 -10.80 9.53 -10.78
N GLY A 35 -12.09 9.87 -10.70
CA GLY A 35 -12.83 10.36 -11.86
C GLY A 35 -14.01 11.22 -11.46
N THR A 36 -13.91 12.54 -11.68
CA THR A 36 -14.77 13.35 -12.56
C THR A 36 -14.42 14.83 -12.30
N THR A 37 -13.88 15.49 -13.32
CA THR A 37 -13.70 16.94 -13.40
C THR A 37 -15.04 17.59 -13.72
N ASP A 38 -15.41 18.64 -12.99
CA ASP A 38 -16.17 19.74 -13.57
C ASP A 38 -15.74 21.07 -12.96
N SER A 39 -15.51 22.01 -13.87
CA SER A 39 -15.03 23.38 -13.67
C SER A 39 -16.02 24.25 -12.90
N MET A 40 -15.51 25.16 -12.05
CA MET A 40 -15.82 26.61 -12.11
C MET A 40 -15.03 27.42 -11.06
N THR A 41 -14.24 28.37 -11.57
CA THR A 41 -13.93 29.75 -11.13
C THR A 41 -13.91 30.15 -9.64
N ALA A 42 -12.81 30.81 -9.24
CA ALA A 42 -12.51 31.49 -7.97
C ALA A 42 -13.33 32.78 -7.73
N PRO A 43 -13.28 33.48 -6.55
CA PRO A 43 -12.06 34.21 -6.12
C PRO A 43 -11.77 34.30 -4.59
N SER A 44 -10.52 34.66 -4.35
CA SER A 44 -9.79 35.23 -3.21
C SER A 44 -10.53 35.93 -2.05
N ALA A 45 -10.04 35.73 -0.82
CA ALA A 45 -9.95 36.78 0.20
C ALA A 45 -8.83 36.49 1.23
N THR A 46 -8.20 37.57 1.68
CA THR A 46 -6.95 37.68 2.46
C THR A 46 -7.26 38.08 3.91
N ILE A 47 -6.28 37.91 4.82
CA ILE A 47 -6.11 38.54 6.17
C ILE A 47 -7.00 37.88 7.27
N SER A 48 -6.61 37.59 8.51
CA SER A 48 -5.51 38.01 9.41
C SER A 48 -5.29 36.96 10.51
N SER A 49 -4.08 36.99 11.05
CA SER A 49 -3.63 36.41 12.31
C SER A 49 -4.40 36.91 13.54
N THR A 50 -4.71 36.00 14.47
CA THR A 50 -4.77 36.32 15.91
C THR A 50 -4.44 35.09 16.74
N SER A 51 -3.38 35.24 17.52
CA SER A 51 -2.89 34.38 18.59
C SER A 51 -3.84 34.40 19.78
N PHE A 52 -4.07 33.28 20.47
CA PHE A 52 -4.41 33.33 21.91
C PHE A 52 -3.83 32.16 22.70
N ASN A 53 -3.46 32.53 23.92
CA ASN A 53 -2.62 31.86 24.88
C ASN A 53 -3.24 30.64 25.58
N SER A 54 -2.31 29.81 26.05
CA SER A 54 -2.36 28.90 27.19
C SER A 54 -3.24 29.32 28.37
N ALA A 55 -3.94 28.34 28.97
CA ALA A 55 -4.18 28.32 30.40
C ALA A 55 -4.16 26.88 30.93
N SER A 56 -3.12 26.60 31.71
CA SER A 56 -2.92 25.40 32.52
C SER A 56 -3.88 25.39 33.72
N LEU A 57 -4.31 24.21 34.14
CA LEU A 57 -4.87 23.97 35.47
C LEU A 57 -4.15 22.77 36.08
N GLU A 58 -3.30 23.07 37.07
CA GLU A 58 -2.75 22.14 38.04
C GLU A 58 -3.87 21.56 38.92
N CYS A 59 -3.74 20.30 39.29
CA CYS A 59 -4.13 19.89 40.63
C CYS A 59 -3.24 18.73 41.09
N ALA A 60 -2.51 18.98 42.17
CA ALA A 60 -1.66 18.04 42.85
C ALA A 60 -2.46 17.27 43.90
N SER A 61 -2.17 15.97 44.04
CA SER A 61 -2.18 15.30 45.34
C SER A 61 -1.20 14.13 45.32
N LYS A 62 -0.30 14.18 46.30
CA LYS A 62 0.70 13.16 46.65
C LYS A 62 0.01 12.05 47.42
N GLU A 63 0.49 10.82 47.27
CA GLU A 63 0.75 9.94 48.42
C GLU A 63 1.75 8.82 48.05
N THR A 64 2.54 8.44 49.05
CA THR A 64 3.82 7.75 48.97
C THR A 64 3.68 6.36 49.62
N SER A 65 4.29 5.31 49.05
CA SER A 65 4.78 4.16 49.86
C SER A 65 5.84 3.31 49.14
N THR A 66 7.08 3.50 49.58
CA THR A 66 8.13 2.56 50.03
C THR A 66 8.17 1.10 49.53
N ILE A 67 9.21 0.81 48.72
CA ILE A 67 10.25 -0.25 48.78
C ILE A 67 9.89 -1.67 49.30
N GLN A 68 10.16 -2.70 48.47
CA GLN A 68 10.96 -3.89 48.85
C GLN A 68 11.47 -4.67 47.61
N ASN A 69 12.78 -4.96 47.63
CA ASN A 69 13.53 -5.80 46.68
C ASN A 69 13.33 -7.28 46.99
N GLU A 70 13.22 -8.16 45.99
CA GLU A 70 13.76 -9.52 46.11
C GLU A 70 14.07 -10.22 44.77
N THR A 71 15.36 -10.50 44.62
CA THR A 71 16.14 -11.51 43.89
C THR A 71 15.47 -12.59 42.99
N LEU A 72 15.92 -12.60 41.73
CA LEU A 72 16.29 -13.72 40.84
C LEU A 72 15.86 -15.16 41.21
N LYS A 73 15.01 -15.75 40.37
CA LYS A 73 15.05 -17.19 40.02
C LYS A 73 14.83 -17.41 38.52
N LYS A 74 15.93 -17.67 37.83
CA LYS A 74 16.01 -18.11 36.44
C LYS A 74 15.51 -19.56 36.37
N ARG A 75 14.32 -19.81 35.79
CA ARG A 75 13.90 -21.15 35.33
C ARG A 75 13.55 -21.09 33.86
N ARG A 76 14.29 -21.89 33.10
CA ARG A 76 14.09 -22.25 31.70
C ARG A 76 12.64 -22.63 31.44
N ASN A 77 12.04 -22.14 30.35
CA ASN A 77 11.11 -22.92 29.53
C ASN A 77 10.83 -22.28 28.16
N SER A 78 10.77 -23.17 27.16
CA SER A 78 9.98 -23.15 25.92
C SER A 78 10.08 -21.96 24.96
N ALA A 79 10.45 -22.27 23.72
CA ALA A 79 10.27 -21.45 22.53
C ALA A 79 8.81 -20.94 22.43
N GLY A 80 8.59 -19.70 22.86
CA GLY A 80 7.34 -18.98 22.73
C GLY A 80 7.47 -17.91 21.65
N HIS A 81 6.43 -17.79 20.82
CA HIS A 81 6.22 -16.65 19.93
C HIS A 81 6.60 -15.34 20.64
N LYS A 82 7.49 -14.54 20.03
CA LYS A 82 7.72 -13.16 20.49
C LYS A 82 6.38 -12.43 20.43
N LYS A 83 5.77 -12.13 21.57
CA LYS A 83 4.70 -11.13 21.65
C LYS A 83 5.36 -9.78 21.37
N ASP A 84 4.92 -9.10 20.32
CA ASP A 84 5.32 -7.72 20.05
C ASP A 84 4.78 -6.82 21.18
N TYR A 85 5.63 -6.44 22.13
CA TYR A 85 5.28 -5.60 23.28
C TYR A 85 5.11 -4.11 22.93
N ASN A 86 5.25 -3.72 21.65
CA ASN A 86 5.27 -2.33 21.21
C ASN A 86 3.90 -1.79 20.73
N GLN A 87 2.82 -2.51 20.98
CA GLN A 87 1.46 -2.12 20.56
C GLN A 87 0.40 -2.55 21.58
N THR A 88 -0.66 -1.75 21.69
CA THR A 88 -1.88 -2.09 22.43
C THR A 88 -2.90 -2.68 21.49
N LEU A 89 -3.42 -3.88 21.80
CA LEU A 89 -4.45 -4.54 21.01
C LEU A 89 -5.83 -4.32 21.64
N PHE A 90 -6.79 -3.89 20.83
CA PHE A 90 -8.20 -3.83 21.16
C PHE A 90 -8.96 -4.87 20.33
N GLU A 91 -9.54 -5.86 20.99
CA GLU A 91 -10.28 -6.93 20.35
C GLU A 91 -11.80 -6.68 20.43
N ASN A 92 -12.56 -7.28 19.51
CA ASN A 92 -14.01 -7.20 19.48
C ASN A 92 -14.54 -5.75 19.39
N ILE A 93 -13.93 -4.97 18.49
CA ILE A 93 -14.41 -3.63 18.11
C ILE A 93 -15.24 -3.78 16.84
N ASP A 94 -16.36 -3.06 16.73
CA ASP A 94 -17.12 -2.95 15.50
C ASP A 94 -16.65 -1.75 14.69
N TYR A 95 -16.18 -1.98 13.47
CA TYR A 95 -15.91 -0.91 12.51
C TYR A 95 -17.22 -0.53 11.81
N LEU A 96 -17.66 0.72 12.02
CA LEU A 96 -18.92 1.23 11.49
C LEU A 96 -18.78 1.79 10.08
N GLY A 97 -17.55 2.09 9.65
CA GLY A 97 -17.24 2.60 8.32
C GLY A 97 -16.43 3.90 8.35
N CYS A 98 -16.36 4.57 7.20
CA CYS A 98 -15.74 5.88 7.07
C CYS A 98 -16.57 6.84 6.21
N SER A 99 -16.33 8.14 6.40
CA SER A 99 -16.93 9.21 5.61
C SER A 99 -15.93 10.32 5.34
N LYS A 100 -16.13 11.08 4.25
CA LYS A 100 -15.26 12.21 3.87
C LYS A 100 -15.40 13.36 4.88
N LEU A 101 -14.27 13.94 5.28
CA LEU A 101 -14.15 15.17 6.06
C LEU A 101 -13.69 16.33 5.18
N ASN A 102 -14.11 17.54 5.52
CA ASN A 102 -13.56 18.76 4.91
C ASN A 102 -12.30 19.22 5.65
N ASP A 103 -12.37 19.30 6.99
CA ASP A 103 -11.23 19.63 7.85
C ASP A 103 -10.96 18.44 8.79
N PRO A 104 -9.74 17.86 8.77
CA PRO A 104 -9.41 16.71 9.58
C PRO A 104 -9.33 17.01 11.09
N SER A 105 -9.42 18.28 11.51
CA SER A 105 -9.39 18.68 12.93
C SER A 105 -10.77 19.14 13.44
N ASN A 106 -11.82 19.05 12.62
CA ASN A 106 -13.15 19.53 12.96
C ASN A 106 -13.91 18.52 13.85
N GLU A 107 -13.79 18.69 15.17
CA GLU A 107 -14.44 17.84 16.18
C GLU A 107 -15.97 17.76 16.01
N PRO A 108 -16.73 18.87 15.85
CA PRO A 108 -18.16 18.81 15.60
C PRO A 108 -18.55 17.93 14.40
N GLU A 109 -17.86 18.11 13.26
CA GLU A 109 -18.11 17.31 12.05
C GLU A 109 -17.85 15.82 12.29
N MET A 110 -16.77 15.49 13.02
CA MET A 110 -16.46 14.10 13.39
C MET A 110 -17.51 13.48 14.32
N LEU A 111 -18.03 14.24 15.29
CA LEU A 111 -19.10 13.78 16.20
C LEU A 111 -20.41 13.54 15.45
N ASP A 112 -20.76 14.41 14.51
CA ASP A 112 -21.95 14.24 13.67
C ASP A 112 -21.85 13.01 12.78
N LEU A 113 -20.70 12.80 12.11
CA LEU A 113 -20.44 11.61 11.31
C LEU A 113 -20.47 10.33 12.15
N MET A 114 -19.94 10.37 13.38
CA MET A 114 -19.98 9.26 14.32
C MET A 114 -21.42 8.87 14.69
N ARG A 115 -22.28 9.86 14.95
CA ARG A 115 -23.70 9.64 15.23
C ARG A 115 -24.40 8.97 14.04
N VAL A 116 -24.23 9.51 12.83
CA VAL A 116 -24.87 8.99 11.61
C VAL A 116 -24.45 7.54 11.35
N LEU A 117 -23.16 7.23 11.44
CA LEU A 117 -22.64 5.87 11.20
C LEU A 117 -23.07 4.89 12.30
N ASP A 118 -23.21 5.34 13.55
CA ASP A 118 -23.71 4.50 14.64
C ASP A 118 -25.21 4.19 14.51
N GLU A 119 -26.02 5.15 14.05
CA GLU A 119 -27.45 4.94 13.79
C GLU A 119 -27.69 3.97 12.62
N GLN A 120 -26.79 3.97 11.63
CA GLN A 120 -26.85 3.09 10.45
C GLN A 120 -26.23 1.69 10.69
N ARG A 121 -25.75 1.39 11.90
CA ARG A 121 -24.94 0.19 12.19
C ARG A 121 -25.60 -1.16 11.89
N MET A 122 -26.93 -1.22 11.84
CA MET A 122 -27.69 -2.48 11.70
C MET A 122 -27.48 -3.18 10.35
N THR A 123 -26.81 -2.57 9.37
CA THR A 123 -26.70 -3.11 8.01
C THR A 123 -25.24 -3.35 7.56
N SER A 124 -24.22 -2.88 8.29
CA SER A 124 -22.84 -2.84 7.73
C SER A 124 -21.67 -2.94 8.71
N ALA A 125 -21.89 -3.17 10.01
CA ALA A 125 -20.78 -3.24 10.98
C ALA A 125 -19.93 -4.51 10.82
N VAL A 126 -18.60 -4.34 10.86
CA VAL A 126 -17.62 -5.44 10.77
C VAL A 126 -16.86 -5.55 12.07
N THR A 127 -16.92 -6.71 12.74
CA THR A 127 -16.13 -6.96 13.94
C THR A 127 -14.65 -7.17 13.58
N VAL A 128 -13.78 -6.44 14.26
CA VAL A 128 -12.35 -6.30 13.96
C VAL A 128 -11.53 -6.24 15.26
N SER A 129 -10.22 -6.39 15.11
CA SER A 129 -9.23 -6.01 16.12
C SER A 129 -8.42 -4.82 15.65
N LEU A 130 -8.16 -3.88 16.56
CA LEU A 130 -7.40 -2.65 16.31
C LEU A 130 -6.12 -2.69 17.13
N ALA A 131 -4.96 -2.72 16.48
CA ALA A 131 -3.67 -2.59 17.13
C ALA A 131 -3.17 -1.15 17.02
N VAL A 132 -2.95 -0.49 18.15
CA VAL A 132 -2.43 0.88 18.24
C VAL A 132 -0.98 0.82 18.72
N PRO A 133 0.00 1.35 17.95
CA PRO A 133 1.41 1.29 18.31
C PRO A 133 1.72 2.28 19.45
N HIS A 134 2.83 2.09 20.15
CA HIS A 134 3.29 3.02 21.18
C HIS A 134 4.21 4.13 20.64
N SER A 135 4.31 4.29 19.32
CA SER A 135 5.21 5.24 18.65
C SER A 135 4.51 5.99 17.51
N ALA A 136 4.88 7.26 17.33
CA ALA A 136 4.40 8.13 16.26
C ALA A 136 4.83 7.65 14.86
N ARG A 137 5.88 6.83 14.80
CA ARG A 137 6.39 6.22 13.56
C ARG A 137 5.68 4.90 13.20
N GLY A 138 4.82 4.40 14.10
CA GLY A 138 4.10 3.15 13.89
C GLY A 138 2.83 3.31 13.04
N PHE A 139 2.13 2.19 12.91
CA PHE A 139 0.87 2.08 12.18
C PHE A 139 -0.20 1.50 13.07
N VAL A 140 -1.39 2.09 12.98
CA VAL A 140 -2.59 1.56 13.60
C VAL A 140 -3.17 0.53 12.65
N VAL A 141 -3.18 -0.74 13.05
CA VAL A 141 -3.50 -1.86 12.17
C VAL A 141 -4.88 -2.42 12.50
N LEU A 142 -5.75 -2.49 11.50
CA LEU A 142 -7.07 -3.10 11.58
C LEU A 142 -7.02 -4.52 11.01
N ARG A 143 -7.43 -5.52 11.79
CA ARG A 143 -7.48 -6.92 11.35
C ARG A 143 -8.89 -7.50 11.51
N ASP A 144 -9.23 -8.43 10.64
CA ASP A 144 -10.46 -9.20 10.77
C ASP A 144 -10.37 -10.25 11.89
N THR A 145 -11.44 -11.02 12.09
CA THR A 145 -11.53 -12.09 13.08
C THR A 145 -10.60 -13.27 12.80
N THR A 146 -10.07 -13.39 11.59
CA THR A 146 -9.10 -14.43 11.20
C THR A 146 -7.65 -14.00 11.45
N GLY A 147 -7.43 -12.74 11.81
CA GLY A 147 -6.11 -12.13 11.99
C GLY A 147 -5.50 -11.58 10.71
N ILE A 148 -6.23 -11.58 9.59
CA ILE A 148 -5.80 -10.95 8.34
C ILE A 148 -5.95 -9.45 8.47
N GLU A 149 -4.93 -8.72 8.05
CA GLU A 149 -4.97 -7.26 8.03
C GLU A 149 -5.92 -6.74 6.95
N LEU A 150 -6.89 -5.94 7.37
CA LEU A 150 -7.83 -5.24 6.50
C LEU A 150 -7.23 -3.92 6.01
N THR A 151 -6.70 -3.10 6.93
CA THR A 151 -6.10 -1.80 6.61
C THR A 151 -5.14 -1.33 7.71
N SER A 152 -4.35 -0.30 7.42
CA SER A 152 -3.39 0.29 8.35
C SER A 152 -3.34 1.81 8.20
N PHE A 153 -3.28 2.53 9.31
CA PHE A 153 -3.19 3.99 9.34
C PHE A 153 -1.84 4.40 9.93
N PRO A 154 -0.93 5.01 9.14
CA PRO A 154 0.27 5.64 9.68
C PRO A 154 -0.11 6.66 10.75
N VAL A 155 0.45 6.56 11.95
CA VAL A 155 0.11 7.44 13.08
C VAL A 155 0.35 8.91 12.73
N GLN A 156 1.46 9.20 12.03
CA GLN A 156 1.80 10.53 11.49
C GLN A 156 0.75 11.17 10.56
N ARG A 157 -0.18 10.39 10.00
CA ARG A 157 -1.25 10.88 9.10
C ARG A 157 -2.61 10.94 9.78
N ILE A 158 -2.72 10.42 11.01
CA ILE A 158 -3.90 10.62 11.84
C ILE A 158 -3.79 12.02 12.44
N ARG A 159 -4.78 12.86 12.18
CA ARG A 159 -4.73 14.28 12.57
C ARG A 159 -5.46 14.55 13.87
N PHE A 160 -6.52 13.81 14.12
CA PHE A 160 -7.38 14.04 15.26
C PHE A 160 -8.09 12.74 15.66
N CYS A 161 -8.41 12.61 16.94
CA CYS A 161 -9.16 11.48 17.49
C CYS A 161 -10.25 12.01 18.40
N VAL A 162 -11.46 11.48 18.25
CA VAL A 162 -12.64 11.95 18.98
C VAL A 162 -13.36 10.74 19.56
N ARG A 163 -13.93 10.89 20.76
CA ARG A 163 -14.84 9.89 21.33
C ARG A 163 -16.23 10.47 21.47
N GLY A 164 -17.24 9.62 21.39
CA GLY A 164 -18.61 10.05 21.66
C GLY A 164 -18.77 10.50 23.11
N ARG A 165 -19.73 11.40 23.33
CA ARG A 165 -19.98 11.98 24.66
C ARG A 165 -20.54 10.91 25.60
N LEU A 166 -20.16 10.97 26.88
CA LEU A 166 -20.54 9.96 27.88
C LEU A 166 -22.04 9.94 28.17
N ASP A 167 -22.71 11.07 27.96
CA ASP A 167 -24.15 11.29 28.10
C ASP A 167 -24.95 10.94 26.83
N SER A 168 -24.30 10.51 25.75
CA SER A 168 -24.96 10.16 24.49
C SER A 168 -24.99 8.65 24.20
N ALA A 169 -25.78 8.27 23.21
CA ALA A 169 -25.83 6.88 22.71
C ALA A 169 -24.49 6.42 22.09
N GLN A 170 -23.64 7.37 21.70
CA GLN A 170 -22.32 7.16 21.10
C GLN A 170 -21.20 7.09 22.15
N LYS A 171 -21.49 7.00 23.45
CA LYS A 171 -20.47 6.82 24.52
C LYS A 171 -19.53 5.62 24.32
N HIS A 172 -19.95 4.65 23.49
CA HIS A 172 -19.19 3.47 23.10
C HIS A 172 -18.34 3.68 21.83
N CYS A 173 -18.47 4.83 21.18
CA CYS A 173 -17.86 5.08 19.88
C CYS A 173 -16.63 5.98 20.01
N PHE A 174 -15.69 5.76 19.10
CA PHE A 174 -14.56 6.65 18.87
C PHE A 174 -14.25 6.71 17.38
N SER A 175 -13.58 7.78 16.97
CA SER A 175 -13.21 7.99 15.59
C SER A 175 -11.82 8.59 15.46
N ILE A 176 -11.21 8.34 14.32
CA ILE A 176 -9.95 8.96 13.91
C ILE A 176 -10.17 9.72 12.61
N SER A 177 -9.56 10.88 12.48
CA SER A 177 -9.44 11.56 11.19
C SER A 177 -8.10 11.19 10.56
N PHE A 178 -8.15 10.81 9.29
CA PHE A 178 -7.00 10.34 8.54
C PHE A 178 -6.89 11.09 7.21
N THR A 179 -5.68 11.54 6.89
CA THR A 179 -5.38 12.21 5.61
C THR A 179 -4.71 11.25 4.64
N HIS A 180 -5.35 11.01 3.50
CA HIS A 180 -4.76 10.34 2.36
C HIS A 180 -4.07 11.36 1.44
N HIS A 181 -2.88 11.00 0.94
CA HIS A 181 -2.18 11.76 -0.10
C HIS A 181 -2.36 11.06 -1.44
N GLY A 182 -2.94 11.76 -2.42
CA GLY A 182 -3.11 11.31 -3.78
C GLY A 182 -1.86 11.52 -4.65
N ILE A 183 -1.91 10.96 -5.86
CA ILE A 183 -0.78 10.91 -6.81
C ILE A 183 -0.33 12.32 -7.25
N ASN A 184 -1.23 13.30 -7.23
CA ASN A 184 -0.98 14.68 -7.67
C ASN A 184 -0.71 15.65 -6.51
N GLY A 185 -0.51 15.16 -5.29
CA GLY A 185 -0.40 15.99 -4.08
C GLY A 185 -1.74 16.42 -3.47
N GLU A 186 -2.87 15.98 -4.05
CA GLU A 186 -4.21 16.17 -3.48
C GLU A 186 -4.33 15.48 -2.11
N GLN A 187 -4.94 16.15 -1.15
CA GLN A 187 -5.21 15.59 0.18
C GLN A 187 -6.70 15.33 0.35
N THR A 188 -7.05 14.10 0.75
CA THR A 188 -8.43 13.76 1.10
C THR A 188 -8.49 13.34 2.56
N HIS A 189 -9.45 13.90 3.30
CA HIS A 189 -9.63 13.63 4.72
C HIS A 189 -10.80 12.68 4.92
N GLN A 190 -10.62 11.69 5.80
CA GLN A 190 -11.65 10.71 6.12
C GLN A 190 -11.79 10.56 7.63
N CYS A 191 -13.03 10.42 8.12
CA CYS A 191 -13.36 10.04 9.48
C CYS A 191 -13.65 8.54 9.50
N HIS A 192 -12.87 7.77 10.26
CA HIS A 192 -13.11 6.34 10.49
C HIS A 192 -13.74 6.14 11.86
N VAL A 193 -14.86 5.42 11.92
CA VAL A 193 -15.67 5.28 13.15
C VAL A 193 -15.67 3.84 13.64
N PHE A 194 -15.44 3.70 14.94
CA PHE A 194 -15.35 2.44 15.66
C PHE A 194 -16.30 2.46 16.85
N ARG A 195 -16.85 1.31 17.20
CA ARG A 195 -17.67 1.10 18.39
C ARG A 195 -17.11 -0.03 19.23
N SER A 196 -16.87 0.22 20.50
CA SER A 196 -16.41 -0.79 21.46
C SER A 196 -17.58 -1.35 22.28
N ALA A 197 -17.41 -2.56 22.82
CA ALA A 197 -18.40 -3.15 23.73
C ALA A 197 -18.60 -2.31 25.00
N GLN A 198 -17.53 -1.69 25.50
CA GLN A 198 -17.51 -0.93 26.75
C GLN A 198 -17.11 0.55 26.50
N PRO A 199 -17.76 1.55 27.12
CA PRO A 199 -17.40 2.96 26.97
C PRO A 199 -15.96 3.28 27.39
N GLU A 200 -15.45 2.57 28.39
CA GLU A 200 -14.09 2.73 28.93
C GLU A 200 -13.04 2.37 27.87
N MET A 201 -13.36 1.44 26.97
CA MET A 201 -12.47 1.03 25.89
C MET A 201 -12.30 2.13 24.84
N ALA A 202 -13.36 2.88 24.51
CA ALA A 202 -13.27 4.04 23.63
C ALA A 202 -12.36 5.12 24.24
N GLY A 203 -12.46 5.35 25.55
CA GLY A 203 -11.54 6.23 26.28
C GLY A 203 -10.08 5.74 26.27
N ARG A 204 -9.86 4.44 26.50
CA ARG A 204 -8.52 3.83 26.42
C ARG A 204 -7.92 3.91 25.02
N ALA A 205 -8.72 3.72 23.97
CA ALA A 205 -8.28 3.86 22.59
C ALA A 205 -7.72 5.26 22.34
N LEU A 206 -8.49 6.30 22.69
CA LEU A 206 -8.04 7.69 22.57
C LEU A 206 -6.77 7.98 23.36
N TYR A 207 -6.67 7.45 24.59
CA TYR A 207 -5.45 7.58 25.39
C TYR A 207 -4.24 6.94 24.68
N CYS A 208 -4.40 5.74 24.11
CA CYS A 208 -3.34 5.10 23.33
C CYS A 208 -2.94 5.90 22.09
N PHE A 209 -3.89 6.48 21.36
CA PHE A 209 -3.59 7.38 20.25
C PHE A 209 -2.82 8.63 20.72
N SER A 210 -3.25 9.26 21.82
CA SER A 210 -2.55 10.41 22.41
C SER A 210 -1.11 10.07 22.81
N GLN A 211 -0.88 8.90 23.40
CA GLN A 211 0.46 8.41 23.74
C GLN A 211 1.30 8.14 22.47
N ALA A 212 0.70 7.53 21.44
CA ALA A 212 1.37 7.30 20.17
C ALA A 212 1.77 8.62 19.50
N PHE A 213 0.92 9.65 19.53
CA PHE A 213 1.25 10.98 19.00
C PHE A 213 2.35 11.68 19.81
N SER A 214 2.30 11.56 21.13
CA SER A 214 3.21 12.24 22.05
C SER A 214 4.61 11.63 22.06
N ASN A 215 4.73 10.33 21.74
CA ASN A 215 6.02 9.63 21.65
C ASN A 215 6.77 9.95 20.34
N SER A 216 6.94 11.24 20.07
CA SER A 216 7.58 11.79 18.87
C SER A 216 9.12 11.92 18.99
N GLY A 217 9.72 11.66 20.15
CA GLY A 217 11.17 11.52 20.25
C GLY A 217 11.77 11.45 21.66
N LYS A 218 12.59 10.41 21.87
CA LYS A 218 13.85 10.31 22.63
C LYS A 218 14.01 8.89 23.21
N GLU A 219 14.00 7.89 22.33
CA GLU A 219 14.74 6.67 22.64
C GLU A 219 16.10 6.83 21.95
N ASN A 220 17.18 6.45 22.65
CA ASN A 220 18.50 6.31 22.04
C ASN A 220 18.41 5.13 21.06
N MET A 221 17.81 5.39 19.90
CA MET A 221 17.50 4.37 18.91
C MET A 221 18.79 3.83 18.35
N SER A 222 18.97 2.52 18.43
CA SER A 222 20.00 1.85 17.66
C SER A 222 19.82 2.18 16.17
N ASP A 223 20.92 2.22 15.42
CA ASP A 223 21.00 2.59 14.00
C ASP A 223 20.03 1.81 13.07
N ASN A 224 19.38 0.77 13.58
CA ASN A 224 18.46 -0.12 12.88
C ASN A 224 17.03 0.43 12.70
N GLU A 225 16.62 1.49 13.40
CA GLU A 225 15.25 2.03 13.37
C GLU A 225 15.07 3.28 12.49
N LYS A 226 16.11 3.66 11.73
CA LYS A 226 16.03 4.65 10.63
C LYS A 226 15.86 4.00 9.26
N ARG A 227 15.74 2.66 9.22
CA ARG A 227 15.70 1.87 8.00
C ARG A 227 14.30 1.32 7.76
N ILE A 228 13.72 1.65 6.62
CA ILE A 228 12.44 1.08 6.17
C ILE A 228 12.74 0.04 5.09
N ASP A 229 12.48 -1.22 5.40
CA ASP A 229 12.66 -2.33 4.46
C ASP A 229 11.41 -2.56 3.62
N TYR A 230 11.59 -2.64 2.30
CA TYR A 230 10.58 -2.95 1.30
C TYR A 230 10.95 -4.23 0.57
N LYS A 231 9.95 -5.06 0.25
CA LYS A 231 10.14 -6.28 -0.54
C LYS A 231 9.48 -6.18 -1.90
N PHE A 232 10.26 -6.38 -2.95
CA PHE A 232 9.79 -6.49 -4.32
C PHE A 232 9.95 -7.92 -4.84
N GLU A 233 9.02 -8.36 -5.67
CA GLU A 233 9.18 -9.46 -6.61
C GLU A 233 9.21 -8.84 -8.01
N ALA A 234 10.32 -9.02 -8.72
CA ALA A 234 10.38 -8.73 -10.14
C ALA A 234 10.05 -10.00 -10.93
N TYR A 235 9.15 -9.87 -11.90
CA TYR A 235 8.82 -10.93 -12.84
C TYR A 235 9.28 -10.55 -14.24
N LEU A 236 9.90 -11.49 -14.94
CA LEU A 236 10.26 -11.33 -16.35
C LEU A 236 9.49 -12.33 -17.20
N GLU A 237 8.72 -11.80 -18.15
CA GLU A 237 8.14 -12.56 -19.25
C GLU A 237 8.84 -12.19 -20.54
N ILE A 238 9.34 -13.20 -21.26
CA ILE A 238 9.83 -13.03 -22.63
C ILE A 238 8.79 -13.67 -23.53
N ARG A 239 8.12 -12.88 -24.37
CA ARG A 239 7.12 -13.37 -25.33
C ARG A 239 7.67 -13.27 -26.75
N GLU A 240 7.54 -14.33 -27.54
CA GLU A 240 7.92 -14.34 -28.95
C GLU A 240 6.73 -13.99 -29.84
N ASN A 241 6.99 -13.23 -30.91
CA ASN A 241 5.98 -12.99 -31.93
C ASN A 241 5.86 -14.24 -32.83
N GLU A 242 4.77 -14.99 -32.65
CA GLU A 242 4.37 -16.12 -33.49
C GLU A 242 3.60 -15.72 -34.75
N GLY A 243 3.08 -14.49 -34.80
CA GLY A 243 2.29 -13.94 -35.89
C GLY A 243 3.11 -13.22 -36.94
N SER A 244 2.43 -12.39 -37.75
CA SER A 244 3.09 -11.54 -38.74
C SER A 244 3.54 -10.22 -38.12
N GLN A 245 4.23 -9.36 -38.88
CA GLN A 245 4.55 -8.01 -38.41
C GLN A 245 3.31 -7.11 -38.30
N SER A 246 2.33 -7.25 -39.20
CA SER A 246 1.09 -6.46 -39.18
C SER A 246 0.05 -6.99 -38.18
N SER A 247 0.14 -8.26 -37.81
CA SER A 247 -0.72 -8.92 -36.83
C SER A 247 0.13 -9.75 -35.85
N PRO A 248 0.78 -9.08 -34.87
CA PRO A 248 1.66 -9.76 -33.95
C PRO A 248 0.88 -10.67 -32.99
N HIS A 249 1.43 -11.86 -32.75
CA HIS A 249 0.87 -12.82 -31.80
C HIS A 249 1.92 -13.18 -30.75
N TRP A 250 1.84 -12.54 -29.58
CA TRP A 250 2.86 -12.66 -28.54
C TRP A 250 2.61 -13.86 -27.63
N VAL A 251 3.51 -14.84 -27.67
CA VAL A 251 3.40 -16.07 -26.88
C VAL A 251 4.57 -16.19 -25.92
N LEU A 252 4.31 -16.37 -24.62
CA LEU A 252 5.33 -16.52 -23.57
C LEU A 252 6.27 -17.68 -23.87
N CYS A 253 7.58 -17.43 -23.89
CA CYS A 253 8.58 -18.46 -24.18
C CYS A 253 8.44 -19.65 -23.22
N PRO A 254 8.49 -20.89 -23.74
CA PRO A 254 8.49 -22.07 -22.89
C PRO A 254 9.82 -22.21 -22.18
N GLN A 255 9.80 -22.96 -21.08
CA GLN A 255 10.99 -23.29 -20.32
C GLN A 255 11.08 -24.79 -20.03
N GLN A 256 12.31 -25.27 -19.85
CA GLN A 256 12.60 -26.62 -19.38
C GLN A 256 13.79 -26.56 -18.44
N ASN A 257 13.68 -27.15 -17.25
CA ASN A 257 14.75 -27.15 -16.23
C ASN A 257 15.30 -25.73 -15.95
N ASN A 258 14.41 -24.75 -15.76
CA ASN A 258 14.74 -23.34 -15.56
C ASN A 258 15.61 -22.73 -16.68
N THR A 259 15.44 -23.22 -17.91
CA THR A 259 16.12 -22.74 -19.11
C THR A 259 15.06 -22.35 -20.14
N LEU A 260 15.04 -21.08 -20.52
CA LEU A 260 14.16 -20.54 -21.54
C LEU A 260 14.52 -21.14 -22.90
N LYS A 261 13.50 -21.50 -23.68
CA LYS A 261 13.69 -21.89 -25.08
C LYS A 261 13.28 -20.72 -25.96
N LEU A 262 14.27 -20.18 -26.66
CA LEU A 262 14.12 -19.05 -27.58
C LEU A 262 14.33 -19.56 -29.01
N ARG A 263 13.77 -18.89 -29.99
CA ARG A 263 14.00 -19.12 -31.41
C ARG A 263 14.77 -17.94 -32.00
N ARG A 264 15.75 -18.24 -32.85
CA ARG A 264 16.45 -17.22 -33.62
C ARG A 264 15.52 -16.49 -34.59
N ASP A 265 15.89 -15.27 -34.95
CA ASP A 265 15.24 -14.43 -35.97
C ASP A 265 13.75 -14.17 -35.72
N ARG A 266 13.32 -14.27 -34.45
CA ARG A 266 11.98 -13.90 -33.99
C ARG A 266 12.06 -12.70 -33.06
N GLN A 267 11.26 -11.69 -33.38
CA GLN A 267 11.03 -10.54 -32.49
C GLN A 267 10.44 -11.02 -31.16
N LYS A 268 10.93 -10.41 -30.08
CA LYS A 268 10.53 -10.72 -28.72
C LYS A 268 10.04 -9.46 -28.03
N ARG A 269 9.08 -9.61 -27.13
CA ARG A 269 8.63 -8.57 -26.20
C ARG A 269 9.04 -9.01 -24.80
N LEU A 270 9.79 -8.15 -24.12
CA LEU A 270 10.13 -8.32 -22.72
C LEU A 270 9.12 -7.54 -21.89
N ILE A 271 8.58 -8.20 -20.87
CA ILE A 271 7.66 -7.60 -19.91
C ILE A 271 8.27 -7.81 -18.53
N VAL A 272 8.65 -6.71 -17.87
CA VAL A 272 9.08 -6.73 -16.48
C VAL A 272 7.93 -6.21 -15.62
N GLN A 273 7.54 -6.99 -14.61
CA GLN A 273 6.55 -6.59 -13.62
C GLN A 273 7.24 -6.46 -12.27
N LEU A 274 7.22 -5.26 -11.68
CA LEU A 274 7.72 -4.99 -10.35
C LEU A 274 6.55 -5.00 -9.38
N LYS A 275 6.45 -6.04 -8.56
CA LYS A 275 5.39 -6.22 -7.57
C LYS A 275 5.91 -5.96 -6.17
N GLN A 276 5.26 -5.09 -5.41
CA GLN A 276 5.52 -4.95 -3.98
C GLN A 276 4.81 -6.10 -3.24
N VAL A 277 5.58 -7.06 -2.74
CA VAL A 277 5.06 -8.33 -2.15
C VAL A 277 4.55 -8.10 -0.74
N GLN A 278 5.30 -7.31 0.00
CA GLN A 278 4.98 -6.87 1.33
C GLN A 278 4.99 -5.36 1.26
N LEU A 279 3.81 -4.77 1.23
CA LEU A 279 3.68 -3.43 1.75
C LEU A 279 4.22 -3.55 3.18
N CYS A 280 5.44 -3.06 3.44
CA CYS A 280 5.90 -2.88 4.81
C CYS A 280 5.07 -1.74 5.41
N LYS A 281 3.77 -1.99 5.57
CA LYS A 281 2.82 -1.17 6.32
C LYS A 281 3.17 -1.13 7.80
N VAL A 282 4.28 -1.74 8.21
CA VAL A 282 4.82 -1.66 9.55
C VAL A 282 5.70 -0.41 9.70
N PHE A 283 6.28 0.13 8.61
CA PHE A 283 7.26 1.23 8.70
C PHE A 283 7.16 2.34 7.61
N GLY A 284 6.46 2.17 6.46
CA GLY A 284 6.36 3.24 5.45
C GLY A 284 5.20 3.13 4.43
N PRO A 285 4.88 4.21 3.68
CA PRO A 285 3.92 4.16 2.57
C PRO A 285 4.42 3.25 1.44
N PRO A 286 3.54 2.74 0.54
CA PRO A 286 3.96 2.07 -0.68
C PRO A 286 4.90 2.95 -1.48
N LEU A 287 5.90 2.33 -2.11
CA LEU A 287 6.85 3.07 -2.94
C LEU A 287 6.22 3.38 -4.29
N THR A 288 6.46 4.60 -4.78
CA THR A 288 5.87 5.05 -6.02
C THR A 288 6.89 4.96 -7.14
N VAL A 289 6.72 3.98 -8.03
CA VAL A 289 7.52 3.91 -9.27
C VAL A 289 6.99 4.99 -10.22
N THR A 290 7.77 6.06 -10.41
CA THR A 290 7.36 7.21 -11.22
C THR A 290 7.57 6.94 -12.71
N LYS A 291 8.73 6.36 -13.05
CA LYS A 291 9.13 6.09 -14.44
C LYS A 291 10.19 5.00 -14.49
N CYS A 292 10.16 4.20 -15.56
CA CYS A 292 11.32 3.44 -16.03
C CYS A 292 12.05 4.23 -17.11
N PHE A 293 13.32 4.55 -16.90
CA PHE A 293 14.13 5.27 -17.90
C PHE A 293 15.09 4.36 -18.67
N GLY A 294 15.19 3.08 -18.30
CA GLY A 294 15.98 2.11 -19.04
C GLY A 294 15.46 0.69 -18.91
N MET A 295 15.18 0.03 -20.04
CA MET A 295 15.04 -1.42 -20.10
C MET A 295 16.21 -1.95 -20.91
N LEU A 296 17.10 -2.74 -20.30
CA LEU A 296 18.34 -3.18 -20.93
C LEU A 296 18.40 -4.70 -21.05
N LEU A 297 19.09 -5.18 -22.08
CA LEU A 297 19.34 -6.59 -22.33
C LEU A 297 20.81 -6.81 -22.68
N ALA A 298 21.37 -7.95 -22.27
CA ALA A 298 22.64 -8.42 -22.79
C ALA A 298 22.80 -9.94 -22.62
N ALA A 299 23.72 -10.50 -23.41
CA ALA A 299 24.18 -11.87 -23.26
C ALA A 299 25.17 -11.97 -22.10
N GLY A 300 24.96 -12.93 -21.20
CA GLY A 300 25.82 -13.20 -20.06
C GLY A 300 25.12 -13.02 -18.71
N ARG A 301 25.94 -13.01 -17.67
CA ARG A 301 25.60 -12.87 -16.25
C ARG A 301 26.70 -12.09 -15.55
N ASN A 302 26.40 -11.41 -14.45
CA ASN A 302 27.35 -10.56 -13.72
C ASN A 302 28.01 -9.48 -14.61
N LEU A 303 27.23 -8.92 -15.52
CA LEU A 303 27.69 -7.92 -16.49
C LEU A 303 27.93 -6.56 -15.82
N ARG A 304 28.86 -5.78 -16.40
CA ARG A 304 29.03 -4.36 -16.05
C ARG A 304 27.91 -3.55 -16.68
N HIS A 305 27.67 -2.36 -16.12
CA HIS A 305 26.63 -1.46 -16.63
C HIS A 305 26.84 -1.08 -18.11
N SER A 306 28.10 -0.92 -18.54
CA SER A 306 28.51 -0.62 -19.91
C SER A 306 28.25 -1.73 -20.93
N ASP A 307 28.08 -2.97 -20.46
CA ASP A 307 27.99 -4.15 -21.32
C ASP A 307 26.53 -4.47 -21.70
N MET A 308 25.58 -3.68 -21.18
CA MET A 308 24.15 -3.85 -21.40
C MET A 308 23.63 -2.86 -22.44
N GLN A 309 22.79 -3.34 -23.35
CA GLN A 309 22.20 -2.51 -24.39
C GLN A 309 20.78 -2.08 -24.02
N LEU A 310 20.48 -0.79 -24.17
CA LEU A 310 19.13 -0.24 -24.02
C LEU A 310 18.21 -0.76 -25.14
N LEU A 311 17.05 -1.28 -24.75
CA LEU A 311 15.96 -1.69 -25.64
C LEU A 311 15.01 -0.53 -25.94
N GLU A 312 14.27 -0.66 -27.04
CA GLU A 312 13.17 0.24 -27.35
C GLU A 312 12.01 -0.02 -26.38
N LEU A 313 11.74 0.97 -25.52
CA LEU A 313 10.64 0.92 -24.56
C LEU A 313 9.32 1.16 -25.30
N GLU A 314 8.38 0.22 -25.20
CA GLU A 314 7.07 0.29 -25.84
C GLU A 314 6.04 0.98 -24.94
N SER A 315 6.02 0.60 -23.67
CA SER A 315 5.10 1.18 -22.68
C SER A 315 5.57 0.90 -21.27
N MET A 316 5.11 1.71 -20.33
CA MET A 316 5.29 1.49 -18.90
C MET A 316 4.15 2.13 -18.14
N GLY A 317 3.84 1.61 -16.96
CA GLY A 317 2.81 2.19 -16.11
C GLY A 317 2.34 1.25 -15.01
N PRO A 318 1.38 1.71 -14.19
CA PRO A 318 0.75 0.86 -13.19
C PRO A 318 0.03 -0.32 -13.87
N GLY A 319 0.16 -1.50 -13.27
CA GLY A 319 -0.59 -2.68 -13.65
C GLY A 319 -2.03 -2.65 -13.16
N ALA A 320 -2.78 -3.71 -13.42
CA ALA A 320 -4.17 -3.84 -12.94
C ALA A 320 -4.28 -3.84 -11.40
N ASN A 321 -3.22 -4.27 -10.72
CA ASN A 321 -3.05 -4.15 -9.27
C ASN A 321 -2.14 -2.94 -8.98
N PRO A 322 -2.54 -2.01 -8.10
CA PRO A 322 -1.74 -0.83 -7.78
C PRO A 322 -0.36 -1.14 -7.17
N SER A 323 -0.17 -2.34 -6.61
CA SER A 323 1.13 -2.80 -6.11
C SER A 323 2.10 -3.27 -7.20
N VAL A 324 1.65 -3.27 -8.48
CA VAL A 324 2.42 -3.78 -9.62
C VAL A 324 2.69 -2.65 -10.60
N TYR A 325 3.94 -2.47 -10.99
CA TYR A 325 4.35 -1.62 -12.10
C TYR A 325 4.82 -2.50 -13.27
N VAL A 326 4.34 -2.22 -14.48
CA VAL A 326 4.61 -3.03 -15.68
C VAL A 326 5.42 -2.21 -16.67
N ILE A 327 6.47 -2.83 -17.23
CA ILE A 327 7.37 -2.21 -18.19
C ILE A 327 7.51 -3.15 -19.38
N ASN A 328 7.23 -2.65 -20.59
CA ASN A 328 7.27 -3.42 -21.83
C ASN A 328 8.34 -2.85 -22.76
N ALA A 329 9.18 -3.71 -23.31
CA ALA A 329 10.17 -3.34 -24.32
C ALA A 329 10.24 -4.36 -25.45
N ILE A 330 10.65 -3.89 -26.63
CA ILE A 330 10.85 -4.73 -27.80
C ILE A 330 12.31 -5.14 -27.89
N TRP A 331 12.52 -6.44 -28.08
CA TRP A 331 13.79 -7.02 -28.48
C TRP A 331 13.73 -7.40 -29.96
N ASP A 332 14.43 -6.61 -30.76
CA ASP A 332 14.59 -6.82 -32.20
C ASP A 332 15.80 -7.75 -32.48
N PRO A 333 15.61 -8.91 -33.13
CA PRO A 333 16.69 -9.85 -33.46
C PRO A 333 17.65 -9.31 -34.53
N ARG A 334 17.30 -8.21 -35.22
CA ARG A 334 18.16 -7.58 -36.24
C ARG A 334 19.30 -6.76 -35.64
N ILE A 335 19.26 -6.48 -34.34
CA ILE A 335 20.29 -5.70 -33.67
C ILE A 335 21.47 -6.61 -33.33
N HIS A 336 22.61 -6.39 -34.00
CA HIS A 336 23.80 -7.24 -33.93
C HIS A 336 24.38 -7.45 -32.52
N VAL A 337 24.21 -6.50 -31.61
CA VAL A 337 24.67 -6.65 -30.22
C VAL A 337 24.00 -7.84 -29.50
N PHE A 338 22.86 -8.30 -30.00
CA PHE A 338 22.13 -9.45 -29.48
C PHE A 338 22.42 -10.75 -30.24
N ASP A 339 23.39 -10.78 -31.16
CA ASP A 339 23.68 -11.94 -32.00
C ASP A 339 23.97 -13.21 -31.18
N VAL A 340 24.61 -13.08 -30.02
CA VAL A 340 24.84 -14.21 -29.10
C VAL A 340 23.52 -14.82 -28.60
N LEU A 341 22.51 -14.00 -28.36
CA LEU A 341 21.17 -14.44 -27.95
C LEU A 341 20.25 -14.78 -29.15
N ASN A 342 20.74 -14.57 -30.38
CA ASN A 342 20.05 -14.88 -31.63
C ASN A 342 20.72 -16.03 -32.42
N THR A 343 21.84 -16.56 -31.95
CA THR A 343 22.55 -17.67 -32.59
C THR A 343 22.15 -19.00 -31.98
N GLU A 344 21.85 -19.99 -32.82
CA GLU A 344 21.51 -21.34 -32.38
C GLU A 344 22.57 -21.91 -31.43
N THR A 345 22.08 -22.39 -30.28
CA THR A 345 22.93 -22.91 -29.22
C THR A 345 23.23 -24.38 -29.50
N PRO A 346 24.52 -24.82 -29.51
CA PRO A 346 24.89 -26.21 -29.71
C PRO A 346 24.15 -27.16 -28.76
N ARG A 347 24.01 -28.43 -29.17
CA ARG A 347 23.38 -29.47 -28.34
C ARG A 347 24.07 -29.53 -26.97
N ASP A 348 23.26 -29.66 -25.92
CA ASP A 348 23.66 -29.71 -24.51
C ASP A 348 24.37 -28.48 -23.93
N SER A 349 24.46 -27.39 -24.70
CA SER A 349 24.95 -26.09 -24.22
C SER A 349 23.80 -25.12 -23.94
N ARG A 350 24.12 -23.99 -23.31
CA ARG A 350 23.18 -22.92 -22.94
C ARG A 350 23.89 -21.58 -22.90
N VAL A 351 23.15 -20.52 -23.16
CA VAL A 351 23.59 -19.14 -22.96
C VAL A 351 22.94 -18.56 -21.71
N PHE A 352 23.51 -17.49 -21.18
CA PHE A 352 22.88 -16.68 -20.14
C PHE A 352 22.41 -15.37 -20.76
N LEU A 353 21.33 -14.81 -20.24
CA LEU A 353 20.89 -13.47 -20.56
C LEU A 353 20.59 -12.71 -19.28
N THR A 354 20.85 -11.41 -19.30
CA THR A 354 20.55 -10.49 -18.21
C THR A 354 19.63 -9.40 -18.73
N VAL A 355 18.52 -9.19 -18.04
CA VAL A 355 17.60 -8.06 -18.26
C VAL A 355 17.71 -7.11 -17.07
N ALA A 356 17.82 -5.80 -17.33
CA ALA A 356 17.80 -4.79 -16.28
C ALA A 356 16.68 -3.77 -16.51
N ALA A 357 15.98 -3.40 -15.45
CA ALA A 357 15.00 -2.33 -15.44
C ALA A 357 15.46 -1.22 -14.48
N ASP A 358 15.73 -0.04 -15.04
CA ASP A 358 16.14 1.16 -14.32
C ASP A 358 14.93 2.04 -14.06
N VAL A 359 14.57 2.14 -12.78
CA VAL A 359 13.37 2.85 -12.35
C VAL A 359 13.70 3.97 -11.37
N ILE A 360 12.88 5.01 -11.41
CA ILE A 360 12.88 6.07 -10.42
C ILE A 360 11.76 5.75 -9.43
N ILE A 361 12.14 5.62 -8.16
CA ILE A 361 11.22 5.51 -7.04
C ILE A 361 11.19 6.87 -6.34
N ALA A 362 10.00 7.46 -6.21
CA ALA A 362 9.83 8.83 -5.72
C ALA A 362 10.51 9.06 -4.35
N GLU A 363 10.48 8.04 -3.49
CA GLU A 363 10.96 8.10 -2.11
C GLU A 363 12.46 7.77 -1.98
N ALA A 364 13.11 7.22 -3.01
CA ALA A 364 14.48 6.71 -2.90
C ALA A 364 15.57 7.75 -3.20
N GLY A 365 15.22 8.88 -3.84
CA GLY A 365 16.17 9.94 -4.22
C GLY A 365 17.14 9.56 -5.35
N GLU A 366 17.48 8.28 -5.51
CA GLU A 366 18.35 7.76 -6.57
C GLU A 366 17.65 6.70 -7.44
N PRO A 367 18.09 6.54 -8.71
CA PRO A 367 17.66 5.44 -9.57
C PRO A 367 17.94 4.05 -9.00
N ILE A 368 16.98 3.14 -9.13
CA ILE A 368 17.10 1.74 -8.69
C ILE A 368 17.06 0.82 -9.90
N ARG A 369 18.02 -0.12 -9.97
CA ARG A 369 18.12 -1.14 -11.03
C ARG A 369 17.67 -2.51 -10.52
N PHE A 370 16.63 -3.07 -11.14
CA PHE A 370 16.23 -4.47 -10.96
C PHE A 370 16.90 -5.31 -12.05
N ARG A 371 17.56 -6.42 -11.69
CA ARG A 371 18.37 -7.23 -12.61
C ARG A 371 17.92 -8.70 -12.59
N LEU A 372 17.32 -9.16 -13.68
CA LEU A 372 16.86 -10.53 -13.82
C LEU A 372 17.80 -11.33 -14.71
N GLU A 373 18.33 -12.44 -14.20
CA GLU A 373 19.22 -13.33 -14.95
C GLU A 373 18.53 -14.67 -15.29
N ALA A 374 18.65 -15.10 -16.55
CA ALA A 374 18.05 -16.36 -17.01
C ALA A 374 19.04 -17.19 -17.82
N LYS A 375 18.85 -18.51 -17.76
CA LYS A 375 19.45 -19.44 -18.74
C LYS A 375 18.56 -19.52 -19.95
N ALA A 376 19.15 -19.55 -21.14
CA ALA A 376 18.42 -19.77 -22.38
C ALA A 376 19.13 -20.76 -23.30
N ARG A 377 18.35 -21.39 -24.17
CA ARG A 377 18.83 -22.10 -25.35
C ARG A 377 18.10 -21.53 -26.55
N VAL A 378 18.88 -21.17 -27.56
CA VAL A 378 18.37 -20.65 -28.82
C VAL A 378 18.26 -21.82 -29.81
N PHE A 379 17.08 -22.00 -30.36
CA PHE A 379 16.74 -23.03 -31.34
C PHE A 379 16.57 -22.39 -32.72
N HIS A 380 16.48 -23.24 -33.74
CA HIS A 380 16.12 -22.85 -35.09
C HIS A 380 14.81 -22.05 -35.10
N ARG A 381 14.68 -21.13 -36.07
CA ARG A 381 13.55 -20.20 -36.19
C ARG A 381 12.19 -20.90 -36.16
N ASP A 382 12.12 -22.07 -36.76
CA ASP A 382 10.89 -22.85 -36.96
C ASP A 382 10.72 -24.01 -35.97
N GLU A 383 11.54 -24.08 -34.92
CA GLU A 383 11.44 -25.11 -33.88
C GLU A 383 10.05 -25.08 -33.22
N ARG A 384 9.49 -26.27 -32.98
CA ARG A 384 8.16 -26.43 -32.38
C ARG A 384 8.26 -26.99 -30.96
N PHE A 385 7.67 -26.25 -30.01
CA PHE A 385 7.65 -26.63 -28.61
C PHE A 385 6.28 -27.19 -28.21
N TYR A 386 6.23 -28.49 -27.91
CA TYR A 386 5.00 -29.16 -27.48
C TYR A 386 4.99 -29.37 -25.96
N LYS A 387 3.88 -29.02 -25.31
CA LYS A 387 3.59 -29.34 -23.89
C LYS A 387 4.68 -28.89 -22.88
N LEU A 388 5.37 -27.79 -23.16
CA LEU A 388 6.34 -27.22 -22.22
C LEU A 388 5.68 -26.12 -21.35
N PRO A 389 6.07 -26.03 -20.06
CA PRO A 389 5.56 -24.99 -19.18
C PRO A 389 6.00 -23.61 -19.67
N ARG A 390 5.09 -22.63 -19.56
CA ARG A 390 5.32 -21.23 -19.89
C ARG A 390 5.04 -20.43 -18.62
N VAL A 391 6.10 -20.07 -17.90
CA VAL A 391 6.00 -19.36 -16.61
C VAL A 391 6.99 -18.20 -16.65
N ALA A 392 6.61 -17.08 -16.06
CA ALA A 392 7.50 -15.95 -15.86
C ALA A 392 8.67 -16.33 -14.94
N LEU A 393 9.86 -15.80 -15.22
CA LEU A 393 10.96 -15.80 -14.26
C LEU A 393 10.58 -14.88 -13.10
N ARG A 394 10.94 -15.27 -11.86
CA ARG A 394 10.67 -14.49 -10.65
C ARG A 394 11.95 -14.33 -9.84
N GLU A 395 12.19 -13.11 -9.38
CA GLU A 395 13.32 -12.78 -8.50
C GLU A 395 12.88 -11.82 -7.39
N GLY A 396 13.36 -12.06 -6.17
CA GLY A 396 13.01 -11.29 -4.98
C GLY A 396 14.08 -10.27 -4.62
N TYR A 397 13.65 -9.07 -4.24
CA TYR A 397 14.51 -7.94 -3.88
C TYR A 397 14.10 -7.39 -2.52
N SER A 398 15.08 -6.96 -1.75
CA SER A 398 14.88 -6.18 -0.53
C SER A 398 15.51 -4.81 -0.74
N LEU A 399 14.74 -3.76 -0.50
CA LEU A 399 15.17 -2.38 -0.61
C LEU A 399 15.06 -1.75 0.77
N THR A 400 16.15 -1.18 1.26
CA THR A 400 16.18 -0.49 2.56
C THR A 400 16.31 1.01 2.31
N LEU A 401 15.32 1.79 2.71
CA LEU A 401 15.38 3.25 2.69
C LEU A 401 15.89 3.75 4.04
N GLU A 402 16.94 4.55 4.04
CA GLU A 402 17.42 5.27 5.21
C GLU A 402 16.70 6.63 5.29
N VAL A 403 16.03 6.89 6.42
CA VAL A 403 15.21 8.08 6.67
C VAL A 403 15.93 9.10 7.55
#